data_AF-M3JUM4-F1
#
_entry.id   AF-M3JUM4-F1
#
_cell.length_a   1.000
_cell.length_b   1.000
_cell.length_c   1.000
_cell.angle_alpha   90.00
_cell.angle_beta   90.00
_cell.angle_gamma   90.00
#
_symmetry.space_group_name_H-M   'P 1'
#
loop_
_entity.id
_entity.type
_entity.pdbx_description
1 polymer ?
#
loop_
_entity_poly.entity_id
_entity_poly.type
_entity_poly.pdbx_seq_one_letter_code
_entity_poly.pdbx_strand_id
1 'polypeptide(L)' 'MSSYLSSGFKGLLAGAVIAPIVTKFYIVPKYFDSQIHKEIHYIQQEMDYVGWHIRHLEEEKGYKEEDLYRPATYYGPLH' A
#
# COMPACT_ATOMS: atom_id res chain seq x y z
N MET A 1 27.11 28.65 -24.19
CA MET A 1 27.02 27.34 -23.50
C MET A 1 25.93 27.26 -22.41
N SER A 2 25.62 28.36 -21.70
CA SER A 2 24.61 28.37 -20.61
C SER A 2 23.14 28.10 -21.04
N SER A 3 22.73 28.55 -22.22
CA SER A 3 21.34 28.39 -22.72
C SER A 3 20.91 26.93 -22.92
N TYR A 4 21.80 26.08 -23.43
CA TYR A 4 21.50 24.67 -23.69
C TYR A 4 21.33 23.85 -22.40
N LEU A 5 22.09 24.18 -21.35
CA LEU A 5 21.93 23.59 -20.01
C LEU A 5 20.58 23.97 -19.38
N SER A 6 20.15 25.23 -19.53
CA SER A 6 18.82 25.69 -19.10
C SER A 6 17.69 24.95 -19.81
N SER A 7 17.81 24.77 -21.14
CA SER A 7 16.81 24.03 -21.93
C SER A 7 16.77 22.54 -21.59
N GLY A 8 17.93 21.92 -21.37
CA GLY A 8 18.04 20.51 -20.95
C GLY A 8 17.44 20.28 -19.55
N PHE A 9 17.68 21.19 -18.61
CA PHE A 9 17.10 21.12 -17.26
C PHE A 9 15.57 21.26 -17.26
N LYS A 10 15.03 22.15 -18.10
CA LYS A 10 13.57 22.27 -18.31
C LYS A 10 12.99 21.00 -18.93
N GLY A 11 13.68 20.39 -19.90
CA GLY A 11 13.28 19.11 -20.48
C GLY A 11 13.28 17.97 -19.46
N LEU A 12 14.26 17.95 -18.55
CA LEU A 12 14.36 16.95 -17.50
C LEU A 12 13.24 17.10 -16.45
N LEU A 13 12.96 18.34 -16.03
CA LEU A 13 11.82 18.63 -15.15
C LEU A 13 10.48 18.29 -15.82
N ALA A 14 10.32 18.61 -17.10
CA ALA A 14 9.13 18.23 -17.85
C ALA A 14 8.98 16.70 -17.93
N GLY A 15 10.04 15.97 -18.24
CA GLY A 15 10.03 14.51 -18.23
C GLY A 15 9.73 13.91 -16.86
N ALA A 16 10.29 14.49 -15.78
CA ALA A 16 10.07 14.06 -14.41
C ALA A 16 8.64 14.30 -13.91
N VAL A 17 7.92 15.27 -14.47
CA VAL A 17 6.52 15.56 -14.12
C VAL A 17 5.55 14.82 -15.03
N ILE A 18 5.85 14.72 -16.33
CA ILE A 18 4.98 14.04 -17.30
C ILE A 18 4.94 12.53 -17.03
N ALA A 19 6.08 11.90 -16.72
CA ALA A 19 6.16 10.48 -16.44
C ALA A 19 5.21 10.02 -15.30
N PRO A 20 5.22 10.59 -14.08
CA PRO A 20 4.32 10.16 -13.01
C PRO A 20 2.85 10.45 -13.33
N ILE A 21 2.54 11.54 -14.06
CA ILE A 21 1.17 11.85 -14.49
C ILE A 21 0.67 10.77 -15.46
N VAL A 22 1.44 10.45 -16.50
CA VAL A 22 1.07 9.41 -17.47
C VAL A 22 0.93 8.05 -16.80
N THR A 23 1.85 7.71 -15.88
CA THR A 23 1.77 6.47 -15.13
C THR A 23 0.49 6.40 -14.31
N LYS A 24 0.14 7.44 -13.56
CA LYS A 24 -1.05 7.46 -12.68
C LYS A 24 -2.37 7.41 -13.43
N PHE A 25 -2.49 8.14 -14.54
CA PHE A 25 -3.78 8.30 -15.23
C PHE A 25 -3.98 7.37 -16.43
N TYR A 26 -2.91 6.81 -17.00
CA TYR A 26 -3.02 5.94 -18.18
C TYR A 26 -2.49 4.54 -17.90
N ILE A 27 -1.30 4.39 -17.32
CA ILE A 27 -0.70 3.06 -17.14
C ILE A 27 -1.42 2.29 -16.03
N VAL A 28 -1.59 2.89 -14.86
CA VAL A 28 -2.24 2.26 -13.72
C VAL A 28 -3.65 1.76 -14.08
N PRO A 29 -4.60 2.59 -14.55
CA PRO A 29 -5.95 2.10 -14.84
C PRO A 29 -6.05 1.15 -16.03
N LYS A 30 -5.08 1.15 -16.96
CA LYS A 30 -5.09 0.27 -18.14
C LYS A 30 -4.48 -1.10 -17.88
N TYR A 31 -3.43 -1.15 -17.05
CA TYR A 31 -2.63 -2.37 -16.84
C TYR A 31 -2.80 -2.98 -15.46
N PHE A 32 -3.16 -2.18 -14.45
CA PHE A 32 -3.40 -2.65 -13.10
C PHE A 32 -4.91 -2.66 -12.88
N ASP A 33 -5.46 -3.86 -12.77
CA ASP A 33 -6.87 -4.02 -12.51
C ASP A 33 -7.20 -3.45 -11.12
N SER A 34 -8.03 -2.41 -11.11
CA SER A 34 -8.56 -1.82 -9.87
C SER A 34 -9.27 -2.86 -8.98
N GLN A 35 -9.67 -4.00 -9.55
CA GLN A 35 -10.27 -5.11 -8.82
C GLN A 35 -9.25 -5.84 -7.94
N ILE A 36 -8.01 -6.05 -8.38
CA ILE A 36 -6.98 -6.75 -7.60
C ILE A 36 -6.66 -6.00 -6.31
N HIS A 37 -6.56 -4.67 -6.37
CA HIS A 37 -6.34 -3.88 -5.15
C HIS A 37 -7.53 -3.93 -4.19
N LYS A 38 -8.76 -4.00 -4.72
CA LYS A 38 -9.96 -4.19 -3.89
C LYS A 38 -9.99 -5.57 -3.24
N GLU A 39 -9.62 -6.62 -3.98
CA GLU A 39 -9.54 -7.98 -3.47
C GLU A 39 -8.48 -8.13 -2.38
N ILE A 40 -7.28 -7.60 -2.59
CA ILE A 40 -6.23 -7.61 -1.57
C ILE A 40 -6.71 -6.89 -0.31
N HIS A 41 -7.36 -5.73 -0.46
CA HIS A 41 -7.86 -4.97 0.68
C HIS A 41 -8.99 -5.70 1.41
N TYR A 42 -9.87 -6.38 0.67
CA TYR A 42 -10.92 -7.21 1.22
C TYR A 42 -10.35 -8.39 2.03
N ILE A 43 -9.35 -9.10 1.48
CA ILE A 43 -8.68 -10.20 2.18
C ILE A 43 -7.99 -9.71 3.46
N GLN A 44 -7.33 -8.55 3.43
CA GLN A 44 -6.73 -7.96 4.63
C GLN A 44 -7.80 -7.70 5.71
N GLN A 45 -8.93 -7.13 5.33
CA GLN A 45 -10.03 -6.84 6.27
C GLN A 45 -10.62 -8.12 6.88
N GLU A 46 -10.79 -9.18 6.09
CA GLU A 46 -11.24 -10.48 6.62
C GLU A 46 -10.21 -11.08 7.58
N MET A 47 -8.92 -11.01 7.25
CA MET A 47 -7.86 -11.51 8.14
C MET A 47 -7.81 -10.75 9.47
N ASP A 48 -7.97 -9.42 9.44
CA ASP A 48 -8.03 -8.60 10.65
C ASP A 48 -9.25 -8.96 11.51
N TYR A 49 -10.41 -9.20 10.89
CA TYR A 49 -11.62 -9.63 11.60
C TYR A 49 -11.42 -11.00 12.29
N VAL A 50 -10.86 -11.98 11.57
CA VAL A 50 -10.57 -13.30 12.14
C VAL A 50 -9.59 -13.19 13.31
N GLY A 51 -8.55 -12.37 13.17
CA GLY A 51 -7.59 -12.11 14.25
C GLY A 51 -8.24 -11.50 15.48
N TRP A 52 -9.09 -10.49 15.30
CA TRP A 52 -9.86 -9.87 16.39
C TRP A 52 -10.80 -10.86 17.09
N HIS A 53 -11.46 -11.73 16.30
CA HIS A 53 -12.39 -12.72 16.83
C HIS A 53 -11.69 -13.80 17.66
N ILE A 54 -10.58 -14.34 17.16
CA ILE A 54 -9.77 -15.33 17.89
C ILE A 54 -9.25 -14.71 19.20
N ARG A 55 -8.81 -13.45 19.15
CA ARG A 55 -8.36 -12.70 20.32
C ARG A 55 -9.45 -12.65 21.41
N HIS A 56 -10.69 -12.33 21.04
CA HIS A 56 -11.81 -12.32 21.99
C HIS A 56 -12.05 -13.71 22.60
N LEU A 57 -11.99 -14.77 21.80
CA LEU A 57 -12.16 -16.14 22.30
C LEU A 57 -11.02 -16.59 23.22
N GLU A 58 -9.81 -16.09 23.00
CA GLU A 58 -8.65 -16.34 23.86
C GLU A 58 -8.75 -15.56 25.18
N GLU A 59 -9.21 -14.30 25.13
CA GLU A 59 -9.49 -13.48 26.32
C GLU A 59 -10.60 -14.09 27.18
N GLU A 60 -11.69 -14.58 26.57
CA GLU A 60 -12.77 -15.29 27.27
C GLU A 60 -12.29 -16.57 27.96
N LYS A 61 -11.26 -17.23 27.42
CA LYS A 61 -10.63 -18.41 28.02
C LYS A 61 -9.60 -18.07 29.10
N GLY A 62 -9.31 -16.79 29.31
CA GLY A 62 -8.38 -16.31 30.35
C GLY A 62 -6.91 -16.29 29.92
N TYR A 63 -6.61 -16.34 28.62
CA TYR A 63 -5.24 -16.13 28.12
C TYR A 63 -4.82 -14.66 28.31
N LYS A 64 -3.55 -14.44 28.68
CA LYS A 64 -2.99 -13.09 28.91
C LYS A 64 -2.51 -12.50 27.58
N GLU A 65 -2.59 -11.18 27.43
CA GLU A 65 -2.27 -10.43 26.20
C GLU A 65 -0.91 -10.77 25.54
N GLU A 66 0.04 -11.28 26.32
CA GLU A 66 1.37 -11.67 25.84
C GLU A 66 1.34 -12.94 24.96
N ASP A 67 0.38 -13.85 25.21
CA ASP A 67 0.19 -15.12 24.49
C ASP A 67 -0.88 -15.03 23.38
N LEU A 68 -1.54 -13.87 23.25
CA LEU A 68 -2.63 -13.66 22.31
C LEU A 68 -2.15 -13.62 20.86
N TYR A 69 -3.00 -14.11 19.96
CA TYR A 69 -2.79 -13.95 18.51
C TYR A 69 -2.60 -12.46 18.13
N ARG A 70 -1.55 -12.17 17.37
CA ARG A 70 -1.27 -10.83 16.82
C ARG A 70 -1.63 -10.78 15.34
N PRO A 71 -2.41 -9.78 14.89
CA PRO A 71 -2.77 -9.65 13.48
C PRO A 71 -1.51 -9.42 12.63
N ALA A 72 -1.50 -9.99 11.42
CA ALA A 72 -0.37 -9.90 10.49
C ALA A 72 0.00 -8.45 10.13
N THR A 73 -0.96 -7.53 10.22
CA THR A 73 -0.82 -6.08 10.01
C THR A 73 0.15 -5.41 10.99
N TYR A 74 0.39 -6.02 12.17
CA TYR A 74 1.41 -5.57 13.13
C TYR A 74 2.84 -5.68 12.58
N TYR A 75 3.08 -6.60 11.64
CA TYR A 75 4.39 -6.80 10.98
C TYR A 75 4.48 -6.13 9.60
N GLY A 76 3.54 -5.22 9.28
CA GLY A 76 3.64 -4.37 8.08
C GLY A 76 4.93 -3.56 8.07
N PRO A 77 5.38 -3.07 6.90
CA PRO A 77 6.69 -2.44 6.77
C PRO A 77 6.81 -1.28 7.78
N LEU A 78 7.78 -1.41 8.68
CA LEU A 78 8.18 -0.38 9.63
C LEU A 78 8.40 0.93 8.85
N HIS A 79 7.60 1.95 9.15
CA HIS A 79 7.85 3.32 8.74
C HIS A 79 9.03 3.91 9.51
#